data_AF-H6WQH5-F1
#
_entry.id   AF-H6WQH5-F1
#
_cell.length_a   1.000
_cell.length_b   1.000
_cell.length_c   1.000
_cell.angle_alpha   90.00
_cell.angle_beta   90.00
_cell.angle_gamma   90.00
#
_symmetry.space_group_name_H-M   'P 1'
#
loop_
_entity.id
_entity.type
_entity.pdbx_description
1 polymer ?
#
loop_
_entity_poly.entity_id
_entity_poly.type
_entity_poly.pdbx_seq_one_letter_code
_entity_poly.pdbx_strand_id
1 'polypeptide(L)'
;TSEDLFNFVASTLKNFIEREDGKDEQKALGFTFSFPVRQNSVSSGSLIRWTKGFSVGDTVGKDVAQCLDEALARCGLNIRVTALVNDTVGTLALGHYYDEDTVAAVIIGAGTNACYVERTDAIIKCQGLLTNSGGMVVNMEWGNFWSSHLPRTPYDISLDDETQNRNDQGFEKMISGM
;
A
#
# COMPACT_ATOMS: atom_id res chain seq x y z
N THR A 1 -18.54 7.78 4.03
CA THR A 1 -17.58 8.91 4.05
C THR A 1 -16.23 8.40 4.54
N SER A 2 -15.17 9.23 4.50
CA SER A 2 -13.87 8.89 5.09
C SER A 2 -14.02 8.54 6.57
N GLU A 3 -14.80 9.33 7.30
CA GLU A 3 -15.05 9.11 8.72
C GLU A 3 -15.70 7.75 8.99
N ASP A 4 -16.76 7.40 8.24
CA ASP A 4 -17.44 6.10 8.41
C ASP A 4 -16.48 4.92 8.21
N LEU A 5 -15.62 5.00 7.18
CA LEU A 5 -14.65 3.95 6.86
C LEU A 5 -13.66 3.73 8.01
N PHE A 6 -13.00 4.78 8.48
CA PHE A 6 -11.98 4.66 9.52
C PHE A 6 -12.60 4.39 10.90
N ASN A 7 -13.77 4.94 11.21
CA ASN A 7 -14.49 4.60 12.45
C ASN A 7 -14.92 3.13 12.48
N PHE A 8 -15.34 2.56 11.33
CA PHE A 8 -15.64 1.14 11.21
C PHE A 8 -14.40 0.30 11.51
N VAL A 9 -13.27 0.60 10.85
CA VAL A 9 -11.99 -0.10 11.08
C VAL A 9 -11.55 -0.01 12.55
N ALA A 10 -11.59 1.18 13.15
CA ALA A 10 -11.21 1.39 14.54
C ALA A 10 -12.12 0.62 15.53
N SER A 11 -13.43 0.60 15.27
CA SER A 11 -14.39 -0.15 16.09
C SER A 11 -14.20 -1.66 15.96
N THR A 12 -13.89 -2.16 14.76
CA THR A 12 -13.52 -3.57 14.55
C THR A 12 -12.25 -3.94 15.30
N LEU A 13 -11.23 -3.08 15.26
CA LEU A 13 -9.98 -3.30 16.01
C LEU A 13 -10.21 -3.28 17.53
N LYS A 14 -11.07 -2.39 18.02
CA LYS A 14 -11.46 -2.35 19.45
C LYS A 14 -12.06 -3.68 19.89
N ASN A 15 -13.05 -4.17 19.16
CA ASN A 15 -13.70 -5.45 19.44
C ASN A 15 -12.74 -6.64 19.39
N PHE A 16 -11.69 -6.56 18.56
CA PHE A 16 -10.64 -7.58 18.52
C PHE A 16 -9.76 -7.52 19.77
N ILE A 17 -9.32 -6.33 20.17
CA ILE A 17 -8.42 -6.14 21.32
C ILE A 17 -9.11 -6.45 22.64
N GLU A 18 -10.39 -6.11 22.82
CA GLU A 18 -11.14 -6.41 24.05
C GLU A 18 -11.31 -7.92 24.29
N ARG A 19 -11.11 -8.76 23.28
CA ARG A 19 -11.11 -10.23 23.42
C ARG A 19 -9.76 -10.79 23.85
N GLU A 20 -8.70 -10.03 23.65
CA GLU A 20 -7.34 -10.39 24.01
C GLU A 20 -7.04 -9.83 25.41
N ASP A 21 -6.50 -10.65 26.31
CA ASP A 21 -6.21 -10.27 27.70
C ASP A 21 -4.95 -9.38 27.75
N GLY A 22 -5.11 -8.12 27.30
CA GLY A 22 -4.02 -7.19 27.06
C GLY A 22 -3.93 -6.08 28.11
N LYS A 23 -2.72 -5.83 28.61
CA LYS A 23 -2.40 -4.66 29.45
C LYS A 23 -2.61 -3.34 28.69
N ASP A 24 -2.88 -2.28 29.45
CA ASP A 24 -3.12 -0.90 28.99
C ASP A 24 -1.82 -0.17 28.58
N GLU A 25 -0.94 -0.84 27.84
CA GLU A 25 0.27 -0.24 27.26
C GLU A 25 -0.03 0.28 25.84
N GLN A 26 0.62 1.37 25.44
CA GLN A 26 0.47 1.90 24.09
C GLN A 26 0.98 0.89 23.06
N LYS A 27 0.12 0.47 22.13
CA LYS A 27 0.48 -0.52 21.10
C LYS A 27 0.86 0.15 19.78
N ALA A 28 1.89 -0.40 19.13
CA ALA A 28 2.29 -0.01 17.78
C ALA A 28 1.46 -0.77 16.73
N LEU A 29 1.00 -0.07 15.69
CA LEU A 29 0.24 -0.64 14.58
C LEU A 29 0.99 -0.44 13.26
N GLY A 30 1.22 -1.56 12.55
CA GLY A 30 1.54 -1.55 11.13
C GLY A 30 0.25 -1.49 10.32
N PHE A 31 0.03 -0.41 9.59
CA PHE A 31 -1.13 -0.21 8.75
C PHE A 31 -0.78 -0.52 7.29
N THR A 32 -1.20 -1.69 6.82
CA THR A 32 -1.10 -2.03 5.40
C THR A 32 -2.26 -1.38 4.64
N PHE A 33 -1.96 -0.44 3.75
CA PHE A 33 -2.96 0.28 2.97
C PHE A 33 -2.61 0.20 1.48
N SER A 34 -3.11 -0.85 0.83
CA SER A 34 -2.77 -1.22 -0.56
C SER A 34 -3.52 -0.40 -1.61
N PHE A 35 -3.41 0.92 -1.53
CA PHE A 35 -3.88 1.88 -2.53
C PHE A 35 -2.75 2.85 -2.89
N PRO A 36 -2.81 3.51 -4.06
CA PRO A 36 -1.85 4.54 -4.43
C PRO A 36 -1.78 5.66 -3.38
N VAL A 37 -0.66 5.72 -2.67
CA VAL A 37 -0.40 6.71 -1.61
C VAL A 37 0.87 7.48 -1.93
N ARG A 38 0.83 8.80 -1.74
CA ARG A 38 2.02 9.64 -1.67
C ARG A 38 2.55 9.55 -0.25
N GLN A 39 3.54 8.70 -0.04
CA GLN A 39 4.14 8.51 1.28
C GLN A 39 5.00 9.71 1.66
N ASN A 40 4.71 10.32 2.82
CA ASN A 40 5.42 11.49 3.35
C ASN A 40 6.46 11.10 4.40
N SER A 41 6.21 10.00 5.13
CA SER A 41 7.13 9.39 6.10
C SER A 41 6.82 7.90 6.24
N VAL A 42 7.57 7.18 7.08
CA VAL A 42 7.29 5.76 7.36
C VAL A 42 5.86 5.52 7.88
N SER A 43 5.26 6.51 8.55
CA SER A 43 3.95 6.39 9.21
C SER A 43 2.92 7.42 8.70
N SER A 44 3.13 8.02 7.54
CA SER A 44 2.26 9.06 6.98
C SER A 44 2.21 8.98 5.47
N GLY A 45 1.02 9.15 4.90
CA GLY A 45 0.87 9.19 3.46
C GLY A 45 -0.51 9.60 2.99
N SER A 46 -0.54 10.46 1.97
CA SER A 46 -1.77 10.97 1.40
C SER A 46 -2.30 10.06 0.30
N LEU A 47 -3.59 9.69 0.37
CA LEU A 47 -4.23 8.91 -0.70
C LEU A 47 -4.22 9.71 -2.01
N ILE A 48 -3.71 9.11 -3.10
CA ILE A 48 -3.71 9.75 -4.43
C ILE A 48 -5.03 9.48 -5.14
N ARG A 49 -5.45 8.22 -5.18
CA ARG A 49 -6.71 7.78 -5.79
C ARG A 49 -7.12 6.42 -5.24
N TRP A 50 -8.43 6.18 -5.18
CA TRP A 50 -8.93 4.84 -4.94
C TRP A 50 -8.75 3.96 -6.18
N THR A 51 -8.55 2.66 -5.93
CA THR A 51 -8.52 1.59 -6.94
C THR A 51 -9.41 0.45 -6.46
N LYS A 52 -9.43 -0.69 -7.16
CA LYS A 52 -10.12 -1.92 -6.69
C LYS A 52 -11.62 -1.72 -6.40
N GLY A 53 -12.28 -0.81 -7.13
CA GLY A 53 -13.71 -0.51 -6.98
C GLY A 53 -14.08 0.37 -5.78
N PHE A 54 -13.12 0.88 -4.99
CA PHE A 54 -13.40 1.81 -3.91
C PHE A 54 -13.68 3.22 -4.43
N SER A 55 -14.60 3.94 -3.78
CA SER A 55 -14.92 5.34 -4.11
C SER A 55 -15.38 6.11 -2.88
N VAL A 56 -14.43 6.47 -2.01
CA VAL A 56 -14.68 7.32 -0.83
C VAL A 56 -14.05 8.69 -1.09
N GLY A 57 -14.77 9.53 -1.84
CA GLY A 57 -14.23 10.74 -2.47
C GLY A 57 -13.53 11.70 -1.50
N ASP A 58 -14.07 11.88 -0.29
CA ASP A 58 -13.54 12.79 0.71
C ASP A 58 -12.26 12.29 1.41
N THR A 59 -11.77 11.09 1.07
CA THR A 59 -10.47 10.57 1.56
C THR A 59 -9.31 10.98 0.65
N VAL A 60 -9.57 11.28 -0.63
CA VAL A 60 -8.53 11.62 -1.60
C VAL A 60 -7.78 12.87 -1.15
N GLY A 61 -6.45 12.80 -1.11
CA GLY A 61 -5.56 13.86 -0.62
C GLY A 61 -5.34 13.86 0.90
N LYS A 62 -6.13 13.13 1.69
CA LYS A 62 -5.96 13.04 3.15
C LYS A 62 -4.88 12.03 3.53
N ASP A 63 -4.21 12.29 4.65
CA ASP A 63 -3.29 11.35 5.27
C ASP A 63 -4.08 10.19 5.92
N VAL A 64 -3.97 8.99 5.34
CA VAL A 64 -4.76 7.84 5.77
C VAL A 64 -4.32 7.27 7.11
N ALA A 65 -3.04 7.44 7.48
CA ALA A 65 -2.54 7.02 8.78
C ALA A 65 -3.10 7.95 9.87
N GLN A 66 -3.10 9.26 9.62
CA GLN A 66 -3.73 10.23 10.51
C GLN A 66 -5.25 9.98 10.65
N CYS A 67 -5.96 9.71 9.54
CA CYS A 67 -7.39 9.42 9.59
C CYS A 67 -7.69 8.19 10.46
N LEU A 68 -6.84 7.16 10.42
CA LEU A 68 -6.96 5.99 11.28
C LEU A 68 -6.61 6.30 12.73
N ASP A 69 -5.50 7.01 13.01
CA ASP A 69 -5.10 7.42 14.37
C ASP A 69 -6.21 8.23 15.05
N GLU A 70 -6.83 9.18 14.36
CA GLU A 70 -7.96 9.95 14.88
C GLU A 70 -9.18 9.08 15.19
N ALA A 71 -9.47 8.09 14.33
CA ALA A 71 -10.55 7.14 14.58
C ALA A 71 -10.28 6.23 15.78
N LEU A 72 -9.03 5.74 15.93
CA LEU A 72 -8.60 4.95 17.08
C LEU A 72 -8.74 5.75 18.39
N ALA A 73 -8.32 7.02 18.39
CA ALA A 73 -8.47 7.91 19.52
C ALA A 73 -9.94 8.14 19.90
N ARG A 74 -10.83 8.36 18.92
CA ARG A 74 -12.29 8.46 19.16
C ARG A 74 -12.89 7.19 19.76
N CYS A 75 -12.37 6.02 19.40
CA CYS A 75 -12.79 4.73 19.96
C CYS A 75 -12.22 4.45 21.37
N GLY A 76 -11.31 5.30 21.88
CA GLY A 76 -10.64 5.15 23.16
C GLY A 76 -9.50 4.12 23.14
N LEU A 77 -8.91 3.84 21.98
CA LEU A 77 -7.79 2.91 21.84
C LEU A 77 -6.45 3.64 21.98
N ASN A 78 -5.59 3.17 22.90
CA ASN A 78 -4.20 3.63 23.04
C ASN A 78 -3.29 2.91 22.02
N ILE A 79 -3.50 3.17 20.74
CA ILE A 79 -2.77 2.57 19.62
C ILE A 79 -2.29 3.69 18.71
N ARG A 80 -1.09 3.52 18.14
CA ARG A 80 -0.53 4.46 17.18
C ARG A 80 -0.06 3.76 15.92
N VAL A 81 -0.40 4.31 14.76
CA VAL A 81 0.19 3.87 13.49
C VAL A 81 1.67 4.25 13.47
N THR A 82 2.55 3.24 13.50
CA THR A 82 4.01 3.43 13.47
C THR A 82 4.60 3.14 12.10
N ALA A 83 3.86 2.46 11.22
CA ALA A 83 4.24 2.21 9.85
C ALA A 83 3.00 2.17 8.96
N LEU A 84 3.03 2.91 7.85
CA LEU A 84 2.10 2.82 6.73
C LEU A 84 2.82 2.10 5.60
N VAL A 85 2.32 0.95 5.20
CA VAL A 85 3.00 0.06 4.24
C VAL A 85 2.07 -0.36 3.10
N ASN A 86 2.67 -0.59 1.94
CA ASN A 86 2.03 -1.33 0.85
C ASN A 86 2.14 -2.85 1.12
N ASP A 87 1.16 -3.64 0.69
CA ASP A 87 1.14 -5.11 0.89
C ASP A 87 2.36 -5.82 0.32
N THR A 88 2.85 -5.40 -0.83
CA THR A 88 4.01 -5.99 -1.49
C THR A 88 5.28 -5.67 -0.71
N VAL A 89 5.38 -4.46 -0.14
CA VAL A 89 6.46 -4.08 0.80
C VAL A 89 6.39 -4.89 2.09
N GLY A 90 5.18 -5.10 2.65
CA GLY A 90 4.99 -5.98 3.81
C GLY A 90 5.41 -7.43 3.52
N THR A 91 5.14 -7.91 2.30
CA THR A 91 5.55 -9.24 1.83
C THR A 91 7.08 -9.35 1.79
N LEU A 92 7.76 -8.35 1.24
CA LEU A 92 9.24 -8.30 1.24
C LEU A 92 9.79 -8.22 2.67
N ALA A 93 9.21 -7.40 3.53
CA ALA A 93 9.66 -7.27 4.92
C ALA A 93 9.56 -8.59 5.68
N LEU A 94 8.47 -9.34 5.50
CA LEU A 94 8.29 -10.66 6.10
C LEU A 94 9.29 -11.68 5.53
N GLY A 95 9.48 -11.71 4.21
CA GLY A 95 10.45 -12.59 3.57
C GLY A 95 11.87 -12.32 4.07
N HIS A 96 12.27 -11.05 4.07
CA HIS A 96 13.58 -10.60 4.54
C HIS A 96 13.83 -10.87 6.04
N TYR A 97 12.76 -10.84 6.86
CA TYR A 97 12.86 -11.24 8.28
C TYR A 97 13.26 -12.71 8.46
N TYR A 98 12.81 -13.59 7.57
CA TYR A 98 13.15 -15.03 7.63
C TYR A 98 14.40 -15.41 6.84
N ASP A 99 14.70 -14.67 5.77
CA ASP A 99 15.83 -14.90 4.87
C ASP A 99 16.38 -13.56 4.36
N GLU A 100 17.57 -13.18 4.84
CA GLU A 100 18.24 -11.92 4.50
C GLU A 100 18.56 -11.81 2.99
N ASP A 101 18.60 -12.93 2.25
CA ASP A 101 18.81 -12.94 0.79
C ASP A 101 17.52 -12.60 0.01
N THR A 102 16.38 -12.41 0.69
CA THR A 102 15.16 -11.92 0.05
C THR A 102 15.32 -10.45 -0.36
N VAL A 103 15.51 -10.20 -1.66
CA VAL A 103 15.74 -8.86 -2.22
C VAL A 103 14.54 -8.27 -2.96
N ALA A 104 13.52 -9.07 -3.26
CA ALA A 104 12.31 -8.65 -3.97
C ALA A 104 11.09 -9.47 -3.54
N ALA A 105 9.91 -8.87 -3.66
CA ALA A 105 8.64 -9.54 -3.50
C ALA A 105 7.73 -9.24 -4.69
N VAL A 106 6.93 -10.23 -5.07
CA VAL A 106 5.99 -10.14 -6.19
C VAL A 106 4.63 -10.66 -5.73
N ILE A 107 3.59 -9.87 -5.98
CA ILE A 107 2.20 -10.29 -5.84
C ILE A 107 1.67 -10.69 -7.22
N ILE A 108 1.17 -11.92 -7.31
CA ILE A 108 0.46 -12.46 -8.48
C ILE A 108 -0.87 -13.00 -7.99
N GLY A 109 -1.95 -12.25 -8.19
CA GLY A 109 -3.28 -12.62 -7.75
C GLY A 109 -4.34 -11.87 -8.54
N ALA A 110 -5.40 -11.40 -7.86
CA ALA A 110 -6.43 -10.56 -8.49
C ALA A 110 -5.84 -9.28 -9.11
N GLY A 111 -4.78 -8.74 -8.50
CA GLY A 111 -3.91 -7.75 -9.12
C GLY A 111 -2.46 -8.22 -9.16
N THR A 112 -1.57 -7.36 -9.63
CA THR A 112 -0.14 -7.63 -9.62
C THR A 112 0.67 -6.43 -9.17
N ASN A 113 1.72 -6.68 -8.39
CA ASN A 113 2.70 -5.67 -8.01
C ASN A 113 4.06 -6.31 -7.71
N ALA A 114 5.12 -5.50 -7.69
CA ALA A 114 6.43 -5.89 -7.21
C ALA A 114 7.08 -4.78 -6.39
N CYS A 115 7.94 -5.19 -5.47
CA CYS A 115 8.87 -4.30 -4.80
C CYS A 115 10.24 -4.99 -4.65
N TYR A 116 11.28 -4.19 -4.47
CA TYR A 116 12.64 -4.69 -4.28
C TYR A 116 13.49 -3.73 -3.46
N VAL A 117 14.62 -4.22 -2.95
CA VAL A 117 15.63 -3.41 -2.28
C VAL A 117 16.56 -2.80 -3.34
N GLU A 118 16.57 -1.48 -3.45
CA GLU A 118 17.47 -0.71 -4.33
C GLU A 118 18.53 0.01 -3.51
N ARG A 119 19.72 0.19 -4.08
CA ARG A 119 20.76 1.02 -3.48
C ARG A 119 20.33 2.48 -3.49
N THR A 120 20.42 3.14 -2.35
CA THR A 120 19.96 4.52 -2.22
C THR A 120 20.70 5.48 -3.17
N ASP A 121 21.99 5.26 -3.41
CA ASP A 121 22.81 6.09 -4.31
C ASP A 121 22.37 6.02 -5.79
N ALA A 122 21.70 4.95 -6.18
CA ALA A 122 21.13 4.76 -7.51
C ALA A 122 19.76 5.46 -7.69
N ILE A 123 19.11 5.90 -6.61
CA ILE A 123 17.80 6.57 -6.66
C ILE A 123 17.98 8.09 -6.79
N ILE A 124 18.17 8.56 -8.02
CA ILE A 124 18.45 9.98 -8.33
C ILE A 124 17.43 10.94 -7.69
N LYS A 125 16.14 10.61 -7.71
CA LYS A 125 15.07 11.45 -7.15
C LYS A 125 15.11 11.58 -5.61
N CYS A 126 15.87 10.74 -4.93
CA CYS A 126 16.02 10.72 -3.47
C CYS A 126 17.39 11.25 -3.02
N GLN A 127 18.24 11.71 -3.94
CA GLN A 127 19.53 12.29 -3.59
C GLN A 127 19.34 13.52 -2.68
N GLY A 128 20.05 13.53 -1.56
CA GLY A 128 19.93 14.56 -0.52
C GLY A 128 19.00 14.22 0.65
N LEU A 129 18.26 13.10 0.58
CA LEU A 129 17.54 12.55 1.73
C LEU A 129 18.52 11.79 2.65
N LEU A 130 18.37 11.99 3.97
CA LEU A 130 19.12 11.22 4.96
C LEU A 130 18.65 9.77 4.93
N THR A 131 19.56 8.85 4.61
CA THR A 131 19.32 7.40 4.72
C THR A 131 20.42 6.77 5.56
N ASN A 132 20.07 5.75 6.34
CA ASN A 132 20.96 5.18 7.36
C ASN A 132 21.54 3.81 6.97
N SER A 133 21.02 3.18 5.91
CA SER A 133 21.24 1.75 5.61
C SER A 133 21.90 1.48 4.25
N GLY A 134 22.02 2.49 3.37
CA GLY A 134 22.51 2.31 1.98
C GLY A 134 21.52 1.61 1.03
N GLY A 135 20.45 0.99 1.56
CA GLY A 135 19.37 0.36 0.81
C GLY A 135 18.00 0.98 1.12
N MET A 136 17.15 1.05 0.09
CA MET A 136 15.79 1.59 0.14
C MET A 136 14.83 0.62 -0.57
N VAL A 137 13.72 0.27 0.08
CA VAL A 137 12.67 -0.51 -0.59
C VAL A 137 11.93 0.35 -1.58
N VAL A 138 11.85 -0.10 -2.83
CA VAL A 138 11.09 0.55 -3.91
C VAL A 138 9.84 -0.26 -4.19
N ASN A 139 8.67 0.27 -3.82
CA ASN A 139 7.39 -0.21 -4.34
C ASN A 139 7.22 0.27 -5.79
N MET A 140 7.15 -0.67 -6.74
CA MET A 140 7.15 -0.32 -8.16
C MET A 140 5.78 0.10 -8.67
N GLU A 141 4.70 -0.39 -8.07
CA GLU A 141 3.33 -0.27 -8.63
C GLU A 141 3.30 -0.67 -10.11
N TRP A 142 3.94 -1.81 -10.43
CA TRP A 142 4.32 -2.19 -11.80
C TRP A 142 3.14 -2.56 -12.71
N GLY A 143 1.92 -2.62 -12.17
CA GLY A 143 0.73 -2.98 -12.94
C GLY A 143 0.49 -1.98 -14.06
N ASN A 144 0.93 -0.73 -13.87
CA ASN A 144 0.87 0.33 -14.87
C ASN A 144 2.06 0.32 -15.85
N PHE A 145 2.92 -0.69 -15.83
CA PHE A 145 3.99 -0.82 -16.81
C PHE A 145 3.41 -0.93 -18.23
N TRP A 146 4.10 -0.29 -19.17
CA TRP A 146 3.72 -0.31 -20.57
C TRP A 146 4.92 -0.44 -21.48
N SER A 147 4.77 -1.23 -22.54
CA SER A 147 5.74 -1.34 -23.61
C SER A 147 5.06 -1.77 -24.91
N SER A 148 5.55 -1.27 -26.04
CA SER A 148 5.17 -1.78 -27.38
C SER A 148 5.57 -3.24 -27.58
N HIS A 149 6.44 -3.77 -26.74
CA HIS A 149 6.85 -5.17 -26.73
C HIS A 149 5.91 -6.09 -25.96
N LEU A 150 4.90 -5.55 -25.25
CA LEU A 150 3.86 -6.38 -24.65
C LEU A 150 3.01 -7.02 -25.76
N PRO A 151 2.85 -8.36 -25.79
CA PRO A 151 2.19 -9.07 -26.89
C PRO A 151 0.65 -8.98 -26.79
N ARG A 152 0.11 -7.77 -26.89
CA ARG A 152 -1.34 -7.52 -26.82
C ARG A 152 -2.05 -8.03 -28.06
N THR A 153 -3.12 -8.77 -27.83
CA THR A 153 -4.06 -9.25 -28.82
C THR A 153 -5.23 -8.26 -28.97
N PRO A 154 -6.09 -8.41 -30.01
CA PRO A 154 -7.33 -7.63 -30.11
C PRO A 154 -8.27 -7.80 -28.89
N TYR A 155 -8.20 -8.94 -28.19
CA TYR A 155 -9.00 -9.19 -26.99
C TYR A 155 -8.53 -8.33 -25.81
N ASP A 156 -7.22 -8.21 -25.62
CA ASP A 156 -6.64 -7.34 -24.57
C ASP A 156 -7.01 -5.87 -24.80
N ILE A 157 -7.04 -5.45 -26.08
CA ILE A 157 -7.45 -4.08 -26.46
C ILE A 157 -8.92 -3.86 -26.16
N SER A 158 -9.80 -4.80 -26.55
CA SER A 158 -11.24 -4.71 -26.27
C SER A 158 -11.51 -4.66 -24.76
N LEU A 159 -10.81 -5.51 -24.00
CA LEU A 159 -10.92 -5.54 -22.54
C LEU A 159 -10.51 -4.19 -21.94
N ASP A 160 -9.37 -3.62 -22.35
CA ASP A 160 -8.91 -2.31 -21.89
C ASP A 160 -9.93 -1.21 -22.20
N ASP A 161 -10.48 -1.20 -23.41
CA ASP A 161 -11.46 -0.22 -23.89
C ASP A 161 -12.78 -0.25 -23.11
N GLU A 162 -13.18 -1.40 -22.57
CA GLU A 162 -14.39 -1.58 -21.77
C GLU A 162 -14.20 -1.26 -20.27
N THR A 163 -12.94 -1.12 -19.83
CA THR A 163 -12.64 -0.80 -18.42
C THR A 163 -12.82 0.68 -18.11
N GLN A 164 -13.11 1.00 -16.84
CA GLN A 164 -13.18 2.40 -16.36
C GLN A 164 -11.81 3.11 -16.39
N ASN A 165 -10.73 2.35 -16.40
CA ASN A 165 -9.34 2.80 -16.38
C ASN A 165 -8.63 2.45 -17.69
N ARG A 166 -9.24 2.79 -18.83
CA ARG A 166 -8.67 2.60 -20.17
C ARG A 166 -7.27 3.22 -20.27
N ASN A 167 -6.33 2.49 -20.88
CA ASN A 167 -4.90 2.82 -20.99
C ASN A 167 -4.10 2.84 -19.67
N ASP A 168 -4.74 2.59 -18.53
CA ASP A 168 -4.08 2.38 -17.24
C ASP A 168 -4.02 0.86 -16.92
N GLN A 169 -3.06 0.46 -16.09
CA GLN A 169 -2.88 -0.91 -15.60
C GLN A 169 -2.68 -1.95 -16.73
N GLY A 170 -2.01 -1.56 -17.82
CA GLY A 170 -1.85 -2.40 -19.01
C GLY A 170 -1.11 -3.72 -18.75
N PHE A 171 -0.08 -3.72 -17.91
CA PHE A 171 0.61 -4.95 -17.53
C PHE A 171 -0.25 -5.83 -16.61
N GLU A 172 -0.94 -5.21 -15.64
CA GLU A 172 -1.85 -5.95 -14.74
C GLU A 172 -2.96 -6.66 -15.50
N LYS A 173 -3.63 -5.98 -16.44
CA LYS A 173 -4.70 -6.58 -17.27
C LYS A 173 -4.25 -7.79 -18.08
N MET A 174 -2.94 -7.94 -18.31
CA MET A 174 -2.38 -9.07 -19.06
C MET A 174 -1.92 -10.24 -18.19
N ILE A 175 -1.62 -10.02 -16.90
CA ILE A 175 -0.97 -11.04 -16.05
C ILE A 175 -1.70 -11.33 -14.74
N SER A 176 -2.61 -10.47 -14.31
CA SER A 176 -3.41 -10.71 -13.12
C SER A 176 -4.53 -11.71 -13.42
N GLY A 177 -5.20 -12.17 -12.36
CA GLY A 177 -6.35 -13.06 -12.47
C GLY A 177 -7.69 -12.36 -12.70
N MET A 178 -7.74 -11.02 -12.83
CA MET A 178 -8.98 -10.23 -12.93
C MET A 178 -9.19 -9.64 -14.33
#